data_AF-H9FDD6-F1
#
_entry.id   AF-H9FDD6-F1
#
_cell.length_a   1.000
_cell.length_b   1.000
_cell.length_c   1.000
_cell.angle_alpha   90.00
_cell.angle_beta   90.00
_cell.angle_gamma   90.00
#
_symmetry.space_group_name_H-M   'P 1'
#
loop_
_entity.id
_entity.type
_entity.pdbx_description
1 polymer ?
#
loop_
_entity_poly.entity_id
_entity_poly.type
_entity_poly.pdbx_seq_one_letter_code
_entity_poly.pdbx_strand_id
1 'polypeptide(L)'
;NPEQATVLNPEEESPAPEVGISKPEGTDSRPETLRPGTPELPAEEELCSGKPFDAFTDLKNGSLFAFRGQYCYELDEKAVRPGYPKLIRDVWGIEGPIDAAFTRINCQGKTYLFKGSQYWRFEDGVLDPDYPRNISDGFDGMPDNVDAALALPAHSYSGRERVYFFKGKQY
;
A
#
# COMPACT_ATOMS: atom_id res chain seq x y z
N ASN A 1 -40.26 65.36 -4.96
CA ASN A 1 -41.08 65.05 -6.14
C ASN A 1 -40.15 64.96 -7.34
N PRO A 2 -39.96 63.79 -7.96
CA PRO A 2 -40.00 62.41 -7.43
C PRO A 2 -38.70 61.66 -7.83
N GLU A 3 -38.38 60.39 -7.60
CA GLU A 3 -38.99 59.17 -7.01
C GLU A 3 -37.78 58.23 -6.74
N GLN A 4 -37.49 57.79 -5.51
CA GLN A 4 -38.00 56.61 -4.79
C GLN A 4 -37.64 55.22 -5.36
N ALA A 5 -37.42 54.31 -4.41
CA ALA A 5 -36.74 53.02 -4.48
C ALA A 5 -37.70 51.84 -4.63
N THR A 6 -37.20 50.69 -5.13
CA THR A 6 -37.71 49.31 -4.91
C THR A 6 -36.62 48.32 -5.43
N VAL A 7 -36.12 47.29 -4.74
CA VAL A 7 -36.72 46.12 -4.05
C VAL A 7 -36.98 44.94 -5.02
N LEU A 8 -36.24 43.84 -4.77
CA LEU A 8 -36.52 42.38 -4.96
C LEU A 8 -36.43 41.69 -6.35
N ASN A 9 -35.82 40.49 -6.29
CA ASN A 9 -35.73 39.36 -7.23
C ASN A 9 -37.13 38.87 -7.75
N PRO A 10 -37.24 37.67 -8.36
CA PRO A 10 -36.75 37.12 -9.63
C PRO A 10 -37.93 36.65 -10.52
N GLU A 11 -37.77 36.57 -11.84
CA GLU A 11 -38.70 35.85 -12.73
C GLU A 11 -37.83 35.10 -13.77
N GLU A 12 -38.09 33.86 -14.17
CA GLU A 12 -39.38 33.23 -14.42
C GLU A 12 -39.29 31.68 -14.39
N GLU A 13 -40.42 31.03 -14.13
CA GLU A 13 -40.62 29.61 -13.84
C GLU A 13 -41.28 28.84 -15.02
N SER A 14 -41.01 27.51 -15.05
CA SER A 14 -41.87 26.36 -15.47
C SER A 14 -42.23 26.10 -16.97
N PRO A 15 -42.73 24.88 -17.34
CA PRO A 15 -42.89 23.62 -16.60
C PRO A 15 -42.45 22.32 -17.37
N ALA A 16 -42.56 21.18 -16.67
CA ALA A 16 -42.43 19.80 -17.18
C ALA A 16 -43.65 19.32 -18.01
N PRO A 17 -43.56 18.13 -18.64
CA PRO A 17 -44.72 17.28 -18.85
C PRO A 17 -44.55 15.90 -18.18
N GLU A 18 -45.56 15.46 -17.42
CA GLU A 18 -45.81 14.06 -17.07
C GLU A 18 -46.64 13.39 -18.16
N VAL A 19 -46.27 12.18 -18.62
CA VAL A 19 -47.23 11.18 -19.16
C VAL A 19 -46.71 9.75 -18.92
N GLY A 20 -47.47 8.97 -18.14
CA GLY A 20 -47.98 7.66 -18.57
C GLY A 20 -47.17 6.38 -18.29
N ILE A 21 -47.71 5.58 -17.38
CA ILE A 21 -47.34 4.20 -16.98
C ILE A 21 -47.44 3.18 -18.13
N SER A 22 -46.48 2.23 -18.23
CA SER A 22 -46.75 0.77 -18.33
C SER A 22 -45.47 -0.09 -18.41
N LYS A 23 -45.45 -1.16 -17.61
CA LYS A 23 -44.51 -2.30 -17.64
C LYS A 23 -45.22 -3.50 -18.31
N PRO A 24 -44.50 -4.33 -19.08
CA PRO A 24 -44.43 -5.77 -18.78
C PRO A 24 -42.97 -6.27 -18.92
N GLU A 25 -42.39 -6.94 -17.90
CA GLU A 25 -42.24 -8.40 -17.81
C GLU A 25 -41.78 -9.10 -19.11
N GLY A 26 -40.55 -9.59 -19.08
CA GLY A 26 -39.90 -10.42 -20.08
C GLY A 26 -38.68 -11.09 -19.48
N THR A 27 -38.91 -12.17 -18.73
CA THR A 27 -37.92 -13.15 -18.28
C THR A 27 -37.42 -13.94 -19.49
N ASP A 28 -36.16 -13.76 -19.88
CA ASP A 28 -35.46 -14.71 -20.76
C ASP A 28 -34.45 -15.51 -19.93
N SER A 29 -34.93 -16.60 -19.35
CA SER A 29 -34.12 -17.60 -18.67
C SER A 29 -33.44 -18.50 -19.70
N ARG A 30 -32.24 -18.11 -20.15
CA ARG A 30 -31.33 -19.01 -20.87
C ARG A 30 -30.56 -19.85 -19.83
N PRO A 31 -30.61 -21.19 -19.85
CA PRO A 31 -29.91 -21.99 -18.85
C PRO A 31 -28.40 -21.94 -19.10
N GLU A 32 -27.65 -21.45 -18.11
CA GLU A 32 -26.20 -21.57 -18.09
C GLU A 32 -25.81 -23.04 -17.96
N THR A 33 -25.05 -23.51 -18.93
CA THR A 33 -24.44 -24.84 -18.91
C THR A 33 -23.29 -24.82 -17.91
N LEU A 34 -23.47 -25.46 -16.75
CA LEU A 34 -22.42 -25.74 -15.78
C LEU A 34 -21.25 -26.48 -16.45
N ARG A 35 -20.12 -25.81 -16.64
CA ARG A 35 -18.85 -26.47 -16.98
C ARG A 35 -18.13 -26.88 -15.69
N PRO A 36 -17.58 -28.10 -15.60
CA PRO A 36 -16.85 -28.55 -14.42
C PRO A 36 -15.49 -27.88 -14.29
N GLY A 37 -15.21 -27.35 -13.09
CA GLY A 37 -13.90 -27.20 -12.45
C GLY A 37 -12.71 -26.85 -13.34
N THR A 38 -12.53 -25.55 -13.62
CA THR A 38 -11.19 -25.00 -13.86
C THR A 38 -10.36 -25.22 -12.59
N PRO A 39 -9.12 -25.74 -12.65
CA PRO A 39 -8.21 -25.69 -11.51
C PRO A 39 -8.10 -24.21 -11.09
N GLU A 40 -8.39 -23.89 -9.83
CA GLU A 40 -8.19 -22.54 -9.30
C GLU A 40 -6.71 -22.18 -9.49
N LEU A 41 -6.40 -21.48 -10.58
CA LEU A 41 -5.19 -20.70 -10.68
C LEU A 41 -5.16 -19.83 -9.41
N PRO A 42 -4.03 -19.76 -8.69
CA PRO A 42 -3.96 -18.94 -7.49
C PRO A 42 -4.49 -17.55 -7.88
N ALA A 43 -5.54 -17.11 -7.17
CA ALA A 43 -6.17 -15.83 -7.42
C ALA A 43 -5.07 -14.79 -7.61
N GLU A 44 -5.07 -14.11 -8.75
CA GLU A 44 -4.08 -13.11 -9.05
C GLU A 44 -4.02 -12.11 -7.89
N GLU A 45 -2.85 -11.94 -7.29
CA GLU A 45 -2.74 -11.04 -6.15
C GLU A 45 -3.02 -9.62 -6.62
N GLU A 46 -4.02 -8.98 -6.02
CA GLU A 46 -4.41 -7.62 -6.36
C GLU A 46 -4.06 -6.67 -5.23
N LEU A 47 -3.57 -5.48 -5.59
CA LEU A 47 -3.21 -4.45 -4.63
C LEU A 47 -4.42 -4.07 -3.75
N CYS A 48 -5.55 -3.79 -4.40
CA CYS A 48 -6.78 -3.30 -3.79
C CYS A 48 -7.73 -4.41 -3.31
N SER A 49 -7.22 -5.63 -3.06
CA SER A 49 -8.02 -6.79 -2.64
C SER A 49 -8.68 -6.67 -1.25
N GLY A 50 -8.41 -5.60 -0.50
CA GLY A 50 -8.89 -5.40 0.86
C GLY A 50 -8.16 -6.24 1.93
N LYS A 51 -7.22 -7.10 1.53
CA LYS A 51 -6.36 -7.84 2.46
C LYS A 51 -5.37 -6.91 3.16
N PRO A 52 -4.99 -7.17 4.42
CA PRO A 52 -3.94 -6.41 5.09
C PRO A 52 -2.59 -6.57 4.36
N PHE A 53 -1.69 -5.62 4.55
CA PHE A 53 -0.28 -5.74 4.17
C PHE A 53 0.53 -6.12 5.39
N ASP A 54 1.65 -6.81 5.16
CA ASP A 54 2.55 -7.24 6.23
C ASP A 54 3.57 -6.15 6.57
N ALA A 55 4.11 -5.45 5.57
CA ALA A 55 5.12 -4.41 5.78
C ALA A 55 5.13 -3.35 4.67
N PHE A 56 5.71 -2.19 4.97
CA PHE A 56 5.97 -1.11 4.01
C PHE A 56 7.39 -0.57 4.19
N THR A 57 8.04 -0.14 3.11
CA THR A 57 9.22 0.71 3.23
C THR A 57 8.83 2.18 3.34
N ASP A 58 9.72 3.01 3.88
CA ASP A 58 9.60 4.46 3.75
C ASP A 58 9.85 4.92 2.30
N LEU A 59 9.31 6.09 1.95
CA LEU A 59 9.43 6.67 0.63
C LEU A 59 10.89 7.01 0.30
N LYS A 60 11.39 6.50 -0.82
CA LYS A 60 12.71 6.84 -1.37
C LYS A 60 12.56 7.16 -2.86
N ASN A 61 13.00 8.35 -3.27
CA ASN A 61 12.94 8.79 -4.68
C ASN A 61 11.54 8.71 -5.32
N GLY A 62 10.49 8.94 -4.54
CA GLY A 62 9.12 8.95 -5.03
C GLY A 62 8.46 7.58 -5.19
N SER A 63 9.12 6.50 -4.75
CA SER A 63 8.47 5.19 -4.63
C SER A 63 8.72 4.52 -3.27
N LEU A 64 7.87 3.56 -2.94
CA LEU A 64 8.00 2.67 -1.79
C LEU A 64 7.58 1.26 -2.17
N PHE A 65 7.94 0.27 -1.35
CA PHE A 65 7.47 -1.10 -1.50
C PHE A 65 6.46 -1.44 -0.41
N ALA A 66 5.37 -2.09 -0.81
CA ALA A 66 4.42 -2.76 0.08
C ALA A 66 4.59 -4.28 -0.04
N PHE A 67 4.48 -5.01 1.07
CA PHE A 67 4.66 -6.46 1.14
C PHE A 67 3.40 -7.15 1.63
N ARG A 68 2.99 -8.23 0.97
CA ARG A 68 1.86 -9.08 1.38
C ARG A 68 2.12 -10.53 0.98
N GLY A 69 2.14 -11.44 1.95
CA GLY A 69 2.42 -12.84 1.76
C GLY A 69 3.75 -13.06 1.05
N GLN A 70 3.69 -13.65 -0.15
CA GLN A 70 4.88 -13.91 -0.96
C GLN A 70 5.17 -12.80 -1.99
N TYR A 71 4.40 -11.72 -1.98
CA TYR A 71 4.44 -10.68 -3.01
C TYR A 71 4.87 -9.33 -2.47
N CYS A 72 5.55 -8.56 -3.31
CA CYS A 72 5.78 -7.14 -3.11
C CYS A 72 5.16 -6.34 -4.26
N TYR A 73 4.85 -5.08 -3.96
CA TYR A 73 4.30 -4.09 -4.89
C TYR A 73 5.18 -2.85 -4.80
N GLU A 74 5.71 -2.35 -5.92
CA GLU A 74 6.35 -1.04 -5.95
C GLU A 74 5.30 0.01 -6.27
N LEU A 75 5.13 0.97 -5.37
CA LEU A 75 4.12 2.02 -5.43
C LEU A 75 4.82 3.35 -5.67
N ASP A 76 4.31 4.14 -6.60
CA ASP A 76 4.67 5.55 -6.74
C ASP A 76 3.48 6.45 -6.36
N GLU A 77 3.62 7.76 -6.58
CA GLU A 77 2.60 8.76 -6.27
C GLU A 77 1.24 8.48 -6.93
N LYS A 78 1.22 7.81 -8.09
CA LYS A 78 0.02 7.67 -8.92
C LYS A 78 -0.56 6.28 -8.87
N ALA A 79 0.28 5.25 -8.87
CA ALA A 79 -0.17 3.88 -9.04
C ALA A 79 0.87 2.86 -8.55
N VAL A 80 0.47 1.60 -8.58
CA VAL A 80 1.43 0.49 -8.64
C VAL A 80 2.21 0.53 -9.95
N ARG A 81 3.52 0.33 -9.88
CA ARG A 81 4.37 0.30 -11.06
C ARG A 81 4.03 -0.87 -11.98
N PRO A 82 4.14 -0.71 -13.31
CA PRO A 82 3.90 -1.81 -14.25
C PRO A 82 4.77 -3.03 -13.96
N GLY A 83 4.16 -4.21 -14.02
CA GLY A 83 4.83 -5.49 -13.76
C GLY A 83 4.82 -5.94 -12.31
N TYR A 84 4.09 -5.26 -11.42
CA TYR A 84 3.79 -5.72 -10.07
C TYR A 84 2.32 -6.20 -9.95
N PRO A 85 2.01 -7.11 -9.00
CA PRO A 85 2.91 -7.67 -7.98
C PRO A 85 3.98 -8.62 -8.52
N LYS A 86 5.08 -8.71 -7.79
CA LYS A 86 6.17 -9.67 -8.03
C LYS A 86 6.43 -10.48 -6.77
N LEU A 87 7.01 -11.65 -6.94
CA LEU A 87 7.43 -12.45 -5.80
C LEU A 87 8.61 -11.79 -5.08
N ILE A 88 8.57 -11.82 -3.75
CA ILE A 88 9.63 -11.27 -2.89
C ILE A 88 10.95 -11.97 -3.19
N ARG A 89 10.94 -13.30 -3.39
CA ARG A 89 12.13 -14.06 -3.77
C ARG A 89 12.78 -13.58 -5.07
N ASP A 90 11.99 -13.10 -6.02
CA ASP A 90 12.50 -12.68 -7.34
C ASP A 90 13.06 -11.25 -7.30
N VAL A 91 12.53 -10.38 -6.43
CA VAL A 91 12.96 -8.98 -6.31
C VAL A 91 14.05 -8.80 -5.24
N TRP A 92 13.90 -9.46 -4.10
CA TRP A 92 14.72 -9.27 -2.89
C TRP A 92 15.60 -10.47 -2.55
N GLY A 93 15.46 -11.59 -3.26
CA GLY A 93 16.25 -12.80 -3.01
C GLY A 93 15.94 -13.50 -1.69
N ILE A 94 14.79 -13.19 -1.06
CA ILE A 94 14.36 -13.75 0.23
C ILE A 94 12.91 -14.21 0.19
N GLU A 95 12.54 -15.14 1.07
CA GLU A 95 11.18 -15.67 1.18
C GLU A 95 10.30 -14.78 2.07
N GLY A 96 9.06 -14.54 1.64
CA GLY A 96 8.04 -13.86 2.44
C GLY A 96 7.38 -14.80 3.47
N PRO A 97 6.45 -14.30 4.30
CA PRO A 97 6.11 -12.88 4.51
C PRO A 97 7.22 -12.11 5.25
N ILE A 98 7.18 -10.79 5.13
CA ILE A 98 8.10 -9.85 5.79
C ILE A 98 7.39 -9.23 6.97
N ASP A 99 8.00 -9.26 8.16
CA ASP A 99 7.37 -8.80 9.39
C ASP A 99 7.40 -7.27 9.50
N ALA A 100 8.50 -6.65 9.08
CA ALA A 100 8.64 -5.20 9.02
C ALA A 100 9.65 -4.78 7.96
N ALA A 101 9.54 -3.54 7.49
CA ALA A 101 10.50 -2.96 6.57
C ALA A 101 10.66 -1.46 6.88
N PHE A 102 11.81 -0.89 6.52
CA PHE A 102 12.00 0.57 6.50
C PHE A 102 13.12 0.93 5.52
N THR A 103 13.14 2.18 5.06
CA THR A 103 14.24 2.71 4.24
C THR A 103 14.83 3.94 4.92
N ARG A 104 16.15 3.95 5.13
CA ARG A 104 16.82 5.08 5.79
C ARG A 104 16.64 6.37 4.99
N ILE A 105 16.46 7.48 5.69
CA ILE A 105 16.26 8.80 5.11
C ILE A 105 17.59 9.55 5.16
N ASN A 106 18.58 8.98 4.49
CA ASN A 106 19.91 9.54 4.32
C ASN A 106 20.39 9.31 2.88
N CYS A 107 21.57 9.82 2.54
CA CYS A 107 22.09 9.76 1.17
C CYS A 107 22.28 8.33 0.63
N GLN A 108 22.52 7.34 1.49
CA GLN A 108 22.66 5.94 1.06
C GLN A 108 21.30 5.30 0.81
N GLY A 109 20.27 5.71 1.56
CA GLY A 109 18.91 5.21 1.38
C GLY A 109 18.82 3.69 1.43
N LYS A 110 19.55 3.06 2.37
CA LYS A 110 19.55 1.60 2.52
C LYS A 110 18.19 1.12 3.02
N THR A 111 17.68 0.05 2.42
CA THR A 111 16.41 -0.58 2.80
C THR A 111 16.68 -1.78 3.69
N TYR A 112 15.87 -1.94 4.74
CA TYR A 112 15.99 -3.01 5.72
C TYR A 112 14.69 -3.81 5.71
N LEU A 113 14.80 -5.13 5.59
CA LEU A 113 13.67 -6.07 5.69
C LEU A 113 13.88 -6.99 6.89
N PHE A 114 12.84 -7.20 7.70
CA PHE A 114 12.87 -7.97 8.93
C PHE A 114 11.98 -9.21 8.82
N LYS A 115 12.48 -10.35 9.30
CA LYS A 115 11.74 -11.60 9.35
C LYS A 115 12.26 -12.49 10.47
N GLY A 116 11.38 -12.88 11.38
CA GLY A 116 11.72 -13.68 12.55
C GLY A 116 12.75 -12.94 13.41
N SER A 117 13.88 -13.58 13.65
CA SER A 117 15.02 -13.01 14.41
C SER A 117 16.10 -12.37 13.52
N GLN A 118 15.87 -12.27 12.22
CA GLN A 118 16.86 -11.84 11.25
C GLN A 118 16.42 -10.59 10.48
N TYR A 119 17.41 -9.89 9.96
CA TYR A 119 17.19 -8.78 9.04
C TYR A 119 18.19 -8.80 7.88
N TRP A 120 17.76 -8.25 6.75
CA TRP A 120 18.52 -8.06 5.53
C TRP A 120 18.66 -6.57 5.26
N ARG A 121 19.81 -6.16 4.71
CA ARG A 121 20.07 -4.77 4.35
C ARG A 121 20.42 -4.68 2.88
N PHE A 122 19.78 -3.77 2.17
CA PHE A 122 19.93 -3.59 0.74
C PHE A 122 20.40 -2.18 0.42
N GLU A 123 21.28 -2.07 -0.56
CA GLU A 123 21.70 -0.81 -1.19
C GLU A 123 21.30 -0.88 -2.67
N ASP A 124 20.40 0.01 -3.08
CA ASP A 124 19.84 0.08 -4.44
C ASP A 124 19.34 -1.28 -5.00
N GLY A 125 18.66 -2.03 -4.13
CA GLY A 125 18.08 -3.34 -4.47
C GLY A 125 19.06 -4.52 -4.39
N VAL A 126 20.34 -4.26 -4.10
CA VAL A 126 21.36 -5.30 -3.95
C VAL A 126 21.57 -5.61 -2.47
N LEU A 127 21.56 -6.90 -2.12
CA LEU A 127 21.84 -7.33 -0.75
C LEU A 127 23.29 -7.01 -0.37
N ASP A 128 23.48 -6.33 0.76
CA ASP A 128 24.82 -6.08 1.29
C ASP A 128 25.51 -7.40 1.67
N PRO A 129 26.86 -7.48 1.56
CA PRO A 129 27.61 -8.64 2.04
C PRO A 129 27.41 -8.85 3.55
N ASP A 130 27.55 -10.11 3.98
CA ASP A 130 27.41 -10.55 5.37
C ASP A 130 25.98 -10.47 5.95
N TYR A 131 24.97 -10.34 5.08
CA TYR A 131 23.55 -10.45 5.43
C TYR A 131 22.94 -11.80 5.00
N PRO A 132 21.94 -12.34 5.73
CA PRO A 132 21.26 -11.74 6.88
C PRO A 132 22.09 -11.69 8.17
N ARG A 133 21.70 -10.80 9.08
CA ARG A 133 22.22 -10.71 10.45
C ARG A 133 21.09 -10.87 11.47
N ASN A 134 21.42 -11.25 12.70
CA ASN A 134 20.42 -11.28 13.77
C ASN A 134 20.04 -9.86 14.17
N ILE A 135 18.76 -9.66 14.49
CA ILE A 135 18.25 -8.36 14.96
C ILE A 135 19.03 -7.90 16.19
N SER A 136 19.27 -8.80 17.15
CA SER A 136 20.05 -8.53 18.37
C SER A 136 21.46 -7.98 18.11
N ASP A 137 22.09 -8.35 16.98
CA ASP A 137 23.46 -7.96 16.67
C ASP A 137 23.54 -6.60 15.94
N GLY A 138 22.41 -6.15 15.37
CA GLY A 138 22.30 -4.92 14.60
C GLY A 138 21.49 -3.82 15.29
N PHE A 139 20.54 -4.22 16.14
CA PHE A 139 19.58 -3.38 16.83
C PHE A 139 19.48 -3.83 18.29
N ASP A 140 20.41 -3.37 19.11
CA ASP A 140 20.47 -3.76 20.52
C ASP A 140 19.18 -3.39 21.28
N GLY A 141 18.73 -4.30 22.14
CA GLY A 141 17.48 -4.17 22.90
C GLY A 141 16.19 -4.42 22.11
N MET A 142 16.25 -4.67 20.79
CA MET A 142 15.07 -4.93 19.97
C MET A 142 14.60 -6.40 20.07
N PRO A 143 13.29 -6.65 20.24
CA PRO A 143 12.75 -8.01 20.15
C PRO A 143 12.73 -8.53 18.71
N ASP A 144 12.79 -9.86 18.55
CA ASP A 144 12.50 -10.54 17.28
C ASP A 144 11.02 -10.44 16.92
N ASN A 145 10.63 -10.74 15.67
CA ASN A 145 9.24 -10.71 15.19
C ASN A 145 8.57 -9.36 15.50
N VAL A 146 9.16 -8.28 14.98
CA VAL A 146 8.60 -6.92 15.05
C VAL A 146 7.41 -6.79 14.10
N ASP A 147 6.39 -6.01 14.47
CA ASP A 147 5.15 -5.87 13.68
C ASP A 147 5.23 -4.77 12.62
N ALA A 148 6.07 -3.76 12.84
CA ALA A 148 6.31 -2.68 11.88
C ALA A 148 7.61 -1.93 12.19
N ALA A 149 8.12 -1.19 11.21
CA ALA A 149 9.20 -0.24 11.38
C ALA A 149 8.97 0.99 10.50
N LEU A 150 9.48 2.15 10.91
CA LEU A 150 9.50 3.36 10.07
C LEU A 150 10.69 4.24 10.42
N ALA A 151 11.28 4.87 9.40
CA ALA A 151 12.35 5.83 9.57
C ALA A 151 11.80 7.26 9.61
N LEU A 152 12.26 8.07 10.57
CA LEU A 152 11.98 9.50 10.64
C LEU A 152 13.23 10.31 10.25
N PRO A 153 13.06 11.37 9.45
CA PRO A 153 14.15 12.27 9.13
C PRO A 153 14.67 12.96 10.39
N ALA A 154 15.93 13.41 10.33
CA ALA A 154 16.48 14.25 11.37
C ALA A 154 15.67 15.55 11.50
N HIS A 155 15.30 15.92 12.73
CA HIS A 155 14.56 17.18 13.01
C HIS A 155 15.43 18.45 12.82
N SER A 156 16.74 18.30 12.66
CA SER A 156 17.67 19.39 12.43
C SER A 156 18.85 18.90 11.59
N TYR A 157 19.61 19.84 11.02
CA TYR A 157 20.80 19.55 10.21
C TYR A 157 21.89 18.77 10.97
N SER A 158 22.00 19.00 12.28
CA SER A 158 22.92 18.27 13.18
C SER A 158 22.27 17.05 13.85
N GLY A 159 20.99 16.81 13.57
CA GLY A 159 20.24 15.70 14.12
C GLY A 159 20.62 14.38 13.46
N ARG A 160 20.29 13.29 14.15
CA ARG A 160 20.33 11.95 13.56
C ARG A 160 18.93 11.54 13.17
N GLU A 161 18.81 10.80 12.07
CA GLU A 161 17.58 10.09 11.77
C GLU A 161 17.26 9.10 12.91
N ARG A 162 15.99 8.74 13.04
CA ARG A 162 15.53 7.77 14.03
C ARG A 162 14.74 6.70 13.31
N VAL A 163 14.79 5.48 13.84
CA VAL A 163 13.93 4.39 13.38
C VAL A 163 13.09 3.96 14.57
N TYR A 164 11.78 3.86 14.35
CA TYR A 164 10.84 3.32 15.32
C TYR A 164 10.45 1.92 14.90
N PHE A 165 10.32 1.04 15.87
CA PHE A 165 9.89 -0.33 15.66
C PHE A 165 8.69 -0.58 16.56
N PHE A 166 7.72 -1.35 16.08
CA PHE A 166 6.48 -1.58 16.79
C PHE A 166 6.35 -3.06 17.09
N LYS A 167 5.93 -3.40 18.31
CA LYS A 167 5.56 -4.77 18.68
C LYS A 167 4.44 -4.78 19.71
N GLY A 168 3.29 -5.32 19.32
CA GLY A 168 2.07 -5.32 20.09
C GLY A 168 1.66 -3.91 20.49
N LYS A 169 1.84 -3.57 21.76
CA LYS A 169 1.45 -2.27 22.34
C LYS A 169 2.65 -1.38 22.68
N GLN A 170 3.85 -1.73 22.20
CA GLN A 170 5.11 -1.07 22.52
C GLN A 170 5.80 -0.57 21.24
N TYR A 171 6.56 0.53 21.37
CA TYR A 171 7.38 1.11 20.31
C TYR A 171 8.59 1.89 20.85
#